data_AF-A0A9D6QCE1-F1
#
_entry.id   AF-A0A9D6QCE1-F1
#
_cell.length_a   1.000
_cell.length_b   1.000
_cell.length_c   1.000
_cell.angle_alpha   90.00
_cell.angle_beta   90.00
_cell.angle_gamma   90.00
#
_symmetry.space_group_name_H-M   'P 1'
#
loop_
_entity.id
_entity.type
_entity.pdbx_description
1 polymer ?
#
loop_
_entity_poly.entity_id
_entity_poly.type
_entity_poly.pdbx_seq_one_letter_code
_entity_poly.pdbx_strand_id
1 'polypeptide(L)' 'MASDSHPDDRDTAEQARQLSLALDAIEARLDALNLGAGPDAIVDALAGPVRAFDAAAKGAIR' A
#
# COMPACT_ATOMS: atom_id res chain seq x y z
N MET A 1 6.54 -23.82 -24.92
CA MET A 1 5.98 -23.04 -23.78
C MET A 1 7.00 -23.06 -22.66
N ALA A 2 7.90 -22.08 -22.64
CA ALA A 2 8.76 -21.80 -21.51
C ALA A 2 8.52 -20.32 -21.20
N SER A 3 7.73 -20.07 -20.15
CA SER A 3 7.47 -18.72 -19.69
C SER A 3 8.65 -18.35 -18.79
N ASP A 4 9.74 -17.88 -19.41
CA ASP A 4 10.85 -17.25 -18.70
C ASP A 4 10.39 -15.88 -18.19
N SER A 5 9.46 -15.88 -17.22
CA SER A 5 9.19 -14.70 -16.41
C SER A 5 10.46 -14.41 -15.64
N HIS A 6 11.12 -13.31 -16.02
CA HIS A 6 12.37 -12.88 -15.42
C HIS A 6 12.12 -12.66 -13.92
N PRO A 7 13.11 -12.93 -13.05
CA PRO A 7 12.98 -12.68 -11.61
C PRO A 7 12.53 -11.23 -11.32
N ASP A 8 13.01 -10.27 -12.11
CA ASP A 8 12.62 -8.85 -12.07
C ASP A 8 11.11 -8.62 -12.27
N ASP A 9 10.47 -9.37 -13.17
CA ASP A 9 9.04 -9.22 -13.46
C ASP A 9 8.18 -9.73 -12.28
N ARG A 10 8.66 -10.76 -11.58
CA ARG A 10 7.95 -11.33 -10.42
C ARG A 10 8.05 -10.42 -9.22
N ASP A 11 9.23 -9.84 -8.99
CA ASP A 11 9.46 -8.90 -7.90
C ASP A 11 8.67 -7.61 -8.13
N THR A 12 8.62 -7.12 -9.38
CA THR A 12 7.77 -5.97 -9.76
C THR A 12 6.28 -6.27 -9.59
N ALA A 13 5.81 -7.46 -9.99
CA ALA A 13 4.40 -7.83 -9.85
C ALA A 13 3.97 -7.99 -8.39
N GLU A 14 4.82 -8.62 -7.56
CA GLU A 14 4.57 -8.75 -6.13
C GLU A 14 4.55 -7.38 -5.45
N GLN A 15 5.46 -6.49 -5.84
CA GLN A 15 5.47 -5.13 -5.33
C GLN A 15 4.20 -4.35 -5.72
N ALA A 16 3.79 -4.41 -6.99
CA ALA A 16 2.56 -3.76 -7.44
C ALA A 16 1.34 -4.26 -6.65
N ARG A 17 1.31 -5.56 -6.36
CA ARG A 17 0.29 -6.17 -5.49
C ARG A 17 0.33 -5.60 -4.07
N GLN A 18 1.51 -5.49 -3.46
CA GLN A 18 1.66 -4.92 -2.12
C GLN A 18 1.25 -3.44 -2.05
N LEU A 19 1.59 -2.65 -3.07
CA LEU A 19 1.16 -1.25 -3.19
C LEU A 19 -0.36 -1.15 -3.31
N SER A 20 -0.99 -1.98 -4.17
CA SER A 20 -2.44 -2.02 -4.32
C SER A 20 -3.14 -2.34 -3.00
N LEU A 21 -2.68 -3.37 -2.27
CA LEU A 21 -3.26 -3.74 -0.98
C LEU A 21 -3.14 -2.63 0.07
N ALA A 22 -2.02 -1.90 0.07
CA ALA A 22 -1.83 -0.78 0.98
C ALA A 22 -2.74 0.41 0.61
N LEU A 23 -2.98 0.66 -0.68
CA LEU A 23 -3.94 1.68 -1.14
C LEU A 23 -5.38 1.31 -0.77
N ASP A 24 -5.79 0.06 -1.02
CA ASP A 24 -7.12 -0.43 -0.63
C ASP A 24 -7.35 -0.26 0.89
N ALA A 25 -6.31 -0.50 1.69
CA ALA A 25 -6.37 -0.30 3.14
C ALA A 25 -6.47 1.18 3.53
N ILE A 26 -5.84 2.10 2.78
CA ILE A 26 -5.99 3.55 2.98
C ILE A 26 -7.42 3.97 2.65
N GLU A 27 -7.95 3.56 1.50
CA GLU A 27 -9.30 3.88 1.04
C GLU A 27 -10.35 3.39 2.04
N ALA A 28 -10.24 2.13 2.49
CA ALA A 28 -11.16 1.57 3.49
C ALA A 28 -11.13 2.34 4.82
N ARG A 29 -9.98 2.88 5.22
CA ARG A 29 -9.88 3.71 6.44
C ARG A 29 -10.47 5.10 6.24
N LEU A 30 -10.31 5.68 5.05
CA LEU A 30 -10.93 6.96 4.69
C LEU A 30 -12.45 6.83 4.65
N ASP A 31 -12.99 5.76 4.07
CA ASP A 31 -14.43 5.50 4.04
C ASP A 31 -15.04 5.28 5.43
N ALA A 32 -14.25 4.74 6.37
CA ALA A 32 -14.65 4.55 7.75
C ALA A 32 -14.53 5.82 8.61
N LEU A 33 -13.82 6.84 8.13
CA LEU A 33 -13.68 8.10 8.86
C LEU A 33 -14.93 8.97 8.67
N ASN A 34 -15.43 9.50 9.78
CA ASN A 34 -16.51 10.47 9.72
C ASN A 34 -16.04 11.78 9.09
N LEU A 35 -16.92 12.41 8.31
CA LEU A 35 -16.71 13.76 7.84
C LEU A 35 -16.53 14.71 9.03
N GLY A 36 -15.44 15.49 9.01
CA GLY A 36 -15.07 16.36 10.13
C GLY A 36 -14.29 15.67 11.24
N ALA A 37 -13.78 14.45 11.03
CA ALA A 37 -12.82 13.82 11.94
C ALA A 37 -11.64 14.77 12.23
N GLY A 38 -11.29 14.87 13.52
CA GLY A 38 -10.16 15.69 13.95
C GLY A 38 -8.82 15.15 13.43
N PRO A 39 -7.77 15.99 13.35
CA PRO A 39 -6.46 15.60 12.84
C PRO A 39 -5.89 14.34 13.51
N ASP A 40 -6.00 14.22 14.82
CA ASP A 40 -5.47 13.07 15.57
C ASP A 40 -6.15 11.76 15.17
N ALA A 41 -7.48 11.77 14.97
CA ALA A 41 -8.23 10.60 14.53
C ALA A 41 -7.87 10.17 13.10
N ILE A 42 -7.57 11.14 12.22
CA ILE A 42 -7.09 10.88 10.86
C ILE A 42 -5.70 10.23 10.91
N VAL A 43 -4.79 10.78 11.72
CA VAL A 43 -3.44 10.26 11.90
C VAL A 43 -3.48 8.84 12.44
N ASP A 44 -4.26 8.58 13.49
CA ASP A 44 -4.37 7.26 14.09
C ASP A 44 -4.96 6.22 13.11
N ALA A 45 -5.96 6.61 12.32
CA ALA A 45 -6.58 5.72 11.34
C ALA A 45 -5.67 5.39 10.15
N LEU A 46 -4.85 6.34 9.69
CA LEU A 46 -4.04 6.21 8.47
C LEU A 46 -2.58 5.82 8.73
N ALA A 47 -2.05 5.99 9.94
CA ALA A 47 -0.64 5.75 10.24
C ALA A 47 -0.16 4.35 9.85
N GLY A 48 -0.97 3.31 10.11
CA GLY A 48 -0.64 1.93 9.77
C GLY A 48 -0.57 1.71 8.25
N PRO A 49 -1.67 1.93 7.50
CA PRO A 49 -1.70 1.77 6.05
C PRO A 49 -0.65 2.61 5.30
N VAL A 50 -0.42 3.87 5.73
CA VAL A 50 0.60 4.74 5.12
C VAL A 50 2.01 4.19 5.31
N ARG A 51 2.33 3.64 6.49
CA ARG A 51 3.62 2.97 6.71
C ARG A 51 3.78 1.71 5.87
N ALA A 52 2.70 0.94 5.68
CA ALA A 52 2.72 -0.24 4.81
C ALA A 52 2.96 0.15 3.34
N PHE A 53 2.32 1.23 2.88
CA PHE A 53 2.55 1.78 1.55
C PHE A 53 4.00 2.26 1.37
N ASP A 54 4.53 3.02 2.33
CA ASP A 54 5.92 3.49 2.32
C ASP A 54 6.93 2.32 2.27
N ALA A 55 6.69 1.26 3.03
CA ALA A 55 7.53 0.06 3.01
C ALA A 55 7.48 -0.65 1.65
N ALA A 56 6.29 -0.82 1.07
CA ALA A 56 6.11 -1.41 -0.26
C ALA A 56 6.78 -0.55 -1.35
N ALA A 57 6.66 0.78 -1.28
CA ALA A 57 7.27 1.69 -2.23
C ALA A 57 8.80 1.69 -2.13
N LYS A 58 9.37 1.67 -0.93
CA LYS A 58 10.82 1.57 -0.72
C LYS A 58 11.41 0.24 -1.15
N GLY A 59 10.59 -0.82 -1.19
CA GLY A 59 10.95 -2.08 -1.82
C GLY A 59 11.37 -1.95 -3.29
N ALA A 60 10.91 -0.93 -4.04
CA ALA A 60 11.28 -0.70 -5.46
C ALA A 60 12.68 -0.10 -5.62
N ILE A 61 13.18 0.58 -4.60
CA ILE A 61 14.37 1.43 -4.72
C ILE A 61 15.64 0.65 -4.34
N ARG A 62 15.50 -0.61 -3.93
CA ARG A 62 16.61 -1.51 -3.59
C ARG A 62 16.99 -2.39 -4.76
#